data_AF-A0AAE0AQG3-F1
#
_entry.id   AF-A0AAE0AQG3-F1
#
_cell.length_a   1.000
_cell.length_b   1.000
_cell.length_c   1.000
_cell.angle_alpha   90.00
_cell.angle_beta   90.00
_cell.angle_gamma   90.00
#
_symmetry.space_group_name_H-M   'P 1'
#
loop_
_entity.id
_entity.type
_entity.pdbx_description
1 polymer ?
#
loop_
_entity_poly.entity_id
_entity_poly.type
_entity_poly.pdbx_seq_one_letter_code
_entity_poly.pdbx_strand_id
1 'polypeptide(L)'
;MHCNHKSSVELIWGPPGTGKTKTVSILLFNLLKMRCRTLVCAPTNVAITEVASRVLKLVKESFEADSGRDTLLCPLGDILLFGNTERLKLNAEVEEIYLDYRIKKLQECFGQLTGWRHCFTSMSDFLEDCVSQYHIFLENELMKKREKHNENEIKEEESTNRTDWSKGGKQVIS
;
A
#
# COMPACT_ATOMS: atom_id res chain seq x y z
N MET A 1 25.44 35.62 -11.95
CA MET A 1 24.54 34.68 -12.63
C MET A 1 23.42 35.48 -13.26
N HIS A 2 23.44 35.68 -14.58
CA HIS A 2 22.35 36.34 -15.31
C HIS A 2 21.48 35.25 -15.94
N CYS A 3 20.30 35.02 -15.37
CA CYS A 3 19.33 34.11 -15.97
C CYS A 3 18.48 34.87 -17.00
N ASN A 4 18.65 34.54 -18.29
CA ASN A 4 17.80 35.04 -19.37
C ASN A 4 16.48 34.24 -19.42
N HIS A 5 15.63 34.41 -18.41
CA HIS A 5 14.29 33.80 -18.41
C HIS A 5 13.35 34.62 -19.31
N LYS A 6 13.00 34.07 -20.48
CA LYS A 6 11.96 34.64 -21.33
C LYS A 6 10.60 34.21 -20.76
N SER A 7 9.96 35.08 -20.00
CA SER A 7 8.59 34.86 -19.50
C SER A 7 7.60 35.11 -20.64
N SER A 8 6.70 34.15 -20.88
CA SER A 8 5.55 34.30 -21.76
C SER A 8 4.28 33.96 -21.01
N VAL A 9 3.17 34.59 -21.40
CA VAL A 9 1.84 34.31 -20.88
C VAL A 9 0.97 33.94 -22.07
N GLU A 10 0.35 32.78 -21.99
CA GLU A 10 -0.57 32.27 -23.00
C GLU A 10 -1.95 32.08 -22.38
N LEU A 11 -3.00 32.51 -23.08
CA LEU A 11 -4.38 32.36 -22.64
C LEU A 11 -5.07 31.33 -23.51
N ILE A 12 -5.49 30.22 -22.88
CA ILE A 12 -6.41 29.27 -23.47
C ILE A 12 -7.81 29.62 -23.00
N TRP A 13 -8.66 30.07 -23.91
CA TRP A 13 -10.05 30.44 -23.62
C TRP A 13 -11.04 29.54 -24.36
N GLY A 14 -12.19 29.29 -23.76
CA GLY A 14 -13.27 28.54 -24.41
C GLY A 14 -14.61 28.67 -23.67
N PRO A 15 -15.74 28.65 -24.38
CA PRO A 15 -17.08 28.65 -23.77
C PRO A 15 -17.34 27.51 -22.76
N PRO A 16 -18.43 27.56 -21.99
CA PRO A 16 -18.88 26.43 -21.18
C PRO A 16 -19.05 25.17 -22.05
N GLY A 17 -18.64 24.00 -21.53
CA GLY A 17 -18.72 22.73 -22.26
C GLY A 17 -17.62 22.46 -23.30
N THR A 18 -16.73 23.42 -23.60
CA THR A 18 -15.66 23.26 -24.62
C THR A 18 -14.46 22.43 -24.13
N GLY A 19 -14.62 21.58 -23.13
CA GLY A 19 -13.58 20.62 -22.73
C GLY A 19 -12.27 21.21 -22.18
N LYS A 20 -12.24 22.48 -21.73
CA LYS A 20 -11.03 23.17 -21.20
C LYS A 20 -10.21 22.30 -20.24
N THR A 21 -10.86 21.68 -19.26
CA THR A 21 -10.20 20.79 -18.29
C THR A 21 -9.56 19.58 -18.98
N LYS A 22 -10.23 18.98 -19.98
CA LYS A 22 -9.67 17.87 -20.76
C LYS A 22 -8.43 18.33 -21.53
N THR A 23 -8.47 19.49 -22.16
CA THR A 23 -7.32 20.08 -22.87
C THR A 23 -6.15 20.33 -21.90
N VAL A 24 -6.42 20.92 -20.74
CA VAL A 24 -5.39 21.13 -19.70
C VAL A 24 -4.81 19.80 -19.22
N SER A 25 -5.62 18.78 -18.93
CA SER A 25 -5.12 17.47 -18.51
C SER A 25 -4.23 16.81 -19.57
N ILE A 26 -4.60 16.88 -20.86
CA ILE A 26 -3.78 16.36 -21.96
C ILE A 26 -2.48 17.15 -22.10
N LEU A 27 -2.53 18.49 -21.99
CA LEU A 27 -1.33 19.33 -22.02
C LEU A 27 -0.38 18.96 -20.88
N LEU A 28 -0.89 18.86 -19.65
CA LEU A 28 -0.11 18.48 -18.47
C LEU A 28 0.51 17.09 -18.62
N PHE A 29 -0.22 16.13 -19.17
CA PHE A 29 0.31 14.79 -19.45
C PHE A 29 1.48 14.85 -20.45
N ASN A 30 1.37 15.63 -21.52
CA ASN A 30 2.47 15.81 -22.46
C ASN A 30 3.69 16.50 -21.82
N LEU A 31 3.46 17.54 -21.01
CA LEU A 31 4.53 18.20 -20.26
C LEU A 31 5.24 17.23 -19.30
N LEU A 32 4.49 16.33 -18.67
CA LEU A 32 5.04 15.29 -17.81
C LEU A 32 5.92 14.31 -18.60
N LYS A 33 5.46 13.85 -19.77
CA LYS A 33 6.26 13.01 -20.69
C LYS A 33 7.54 13.68 -21.17
N MET A 34 7.50 15.00 -21.32
CA MET A 34 8.66 15.83 -21.66
C MET A 34 9.55 16.17 -20.45
N ARG A 35 9.26 15.63 -19.25
CA ARG A 35 9.96 15.90 -17.99
C ARG A 35 10.00 17.39 -17.63
N CYS A 36 8.98 18.15 -18.02
CA CYS A 36 8.84 19.56 -17.65
C CYS A 36 8.32 19.70 -16.22
N ARG A 37 9.06 20.45 -15.38
CA ARG A 37 8.58 20.81 -14.03
C ARG A 37 7.43 21.79 -14.15
N THR A 38 6.23 21.32 -13.81
CA THR A 38 4.99 22.08 -14.00
C THR A 38 4.28 22.27 -12.66
N LEU A 39 3.97 23.52 -12.31
CA LEU A 39 3.09 23.84 -11.18
C LEU A 39 1.69 24.12 -11.72
N VAL A 40 0.69 23.45 -11.16
CA VAL A 40 -0.72 23.65 -11.53
C VAL A 40 -1.44 24.29 -10.36
N CYS A 41 -2.19 25.34 -10.65
CA CYS A 41 -3.04 26.01 -9.68
C CYS A 41 -4.45 26.17 -10.25
N ALA A 42 -5.45 26.14 -9.38
CA ALA A 42 -6.82 26.42 -9.73
C ALA A 42 -7.53 27.18 -8.60
N PRO A 43 -8.56 27.99 -8.88
CA PRO A 43 -9.24 28.79 -7.86
C PRO A 43 -10.01 27.97 -6.82
N THR A 44 -10.35 26.71 -7.12
CA THR A 44 -11.13 25.84 -6.23
C THR A 44 -10.50 24.46 -6.09
N ASN A 45 -10.65 23.85 -4.92
CA ASN A 45 -10.16 22.49 -4.67
C ASN A 45 -10.79 21.46 -5.59
N VAL A 46 -12.07 21.64 -5.95
CA VAL A 46 -12.77 20.76 -6.90
C VAL A 46 -12.10 20.80 -8.27
N ALA A 47 -11.68 21.97 -8.74
CA ALA A 47 -10.97 22.07 -10.02
C ALA A 47 -9.57 21.45 -9.95
N ILE A 48 -8.87 21.57 -8.80
CA ILE A 48 -7.58 20.93 -8.57
C ILE A 48 -7.73 19.40 -8.61
N THR A 49 -8.67 18.83 -7.86
CA THR A 49 -8.87 17.37 -7.81
C THR A 49 -9.38 16.80 -9.12
N GLU A 50 -10.24 17.52 -9.84
CA GLU A 50 -10.71 17.13 -11.17
C GLU A 50 -9.55 17.04 -12.18
N VAL A 51 -8.68 18.05 -12.21
CA VAL A 51 -7.50 18.03 -13.09
C VAL A 51 -6.56 16.89 -12.68
N ALA A 52 -6.31 16.74 -11.38
CA ALA A 52 -5.43 15.70 -10.84
C ALA A 52 -5.92 14.28 -11.18
N SER A 53 -7.21 13.98 -10.97
CA SER A 53 -7.81 12.68 -11.32
C SER A 53 -7.69 12.39 -12.82
N ARG A 54 -7.99 13.38 -13.68
CA ARG A 54 -7.86 13.20 -15.14
C ARG A 54 -6.43 12.95 -15.59
N VAL A 55 -5.45 13.69 -15.05
CA VAL A 55 -4.03 13.46 -15.37
C VAL A 55 -3.59 12.08 -14.90
N LEU A 56 -3.99 11.70 -13.68
CA LEU A 56 -3.68 10.40 -13.12
C LEU A 56 -4.26 9.25 -13.95
N LYS A 57 -5.50 9.41 -14.44
CA LYS A 57 -6.14 8.45 -15.34
C LYS A 57 -5.34 8.29 -16.64
N LEU A 58 -4.94 9.39 -17.29
CA LEU A 58 -4.11 9.33 -18.50
C LEU A 58 -2.78 8.61 -18.25
N VAL A 59 -2.16 8.86 -17.09
CA VAL A 59 -0.91 8.21 -16.70
C VAL A 59 -1.13 6.71 -16.52
N LYS A 60 -2.13 6.28 -15.75
CA LYS A 60 -2.47 4.86 -15.55
C LYS A 60 -2.81 4.14 -16.86
N GLU A 61 -3.65 4.74 -17.69
CA GLU A 61 -4.01 4.20 -19.02
C GLU A 61 -2.79 4.05 -19.93
N SER A 62 -1.82 4.98 -19.83
CA SER A 62 -0.57 4.88 -20.61
C SER A 62 0.32 3.71 -20.17
N PHE A 63 0.26 3.30 -18.90
CA PHE A 63 0.97 2.11 -18.42
C PHE A 63 0.32 0.82 -18.94
N GLU A 64 -1.02 0.74 -18.94
CA GLU A 64 -1.75 -0.45 -19.39
C GLU A 64 -1.60 -0.70 -20.89
N ALA A 65 -1.55 0.37 -21.68
CA ALA A 65 -1.42 0.28 -23.13
C ALA A 65 -0.01 -0.13 -23.61
N ASP A 66 1.01 -0.04 -22.74
CA ASP A 66 2.43 -0.08 -23.14
C ASP A 66 3.19 -1.31 -22.62
N SER A 67 2.52 -2.46 -22.49
CA SER A 67 3.08 -3.73 -21.98
C SER A 67 4.24 -4.33 -22.81
N GLY A 68 4.81 -3.60 -23.76
CA GLY A 68 5.91 -4.06 -24.60
C GLY A 68 6.83 -3.01 -25.21
N ARG A 69 6.76 -1.72 -24.83
CA ARG A 69 7.74 -0.73 -25.31
C ARG A 69 8.34 0.09 -24.16
N ASP A 70 9.63 0.37 -24.33
CA ASP A 70 10.52 1.12 -23.42
C ASP A 70 10.20 2.64 -23.42
N THR A 71 8.91 3.00 -23.52
CA THR A 71 8.48 4.37 -23.81
C THR A 71 8.15 5.12 -22.54
N LEU A 72 9.11 5.94 -22.09
CA LEU A 72 8.91 7.15 -21.27
C LEU A 72 7.78 7.04 -20.22
N LEU A 73 7.89 6.02 -19.35
CA LEU A 73 6.98 5.86 -18.23
C LEU A 73 7.01 7.16 -17.41
N CYS A 74 5.84 7.74 -17.18
CA CYS A 74 5.66 8.87 -16.26
C CYS A 74 5.43 8.28 -14.87
N PRO A 75 6.47 8.12 -14.04
CA PRO A 75 6.32 7.46 -12.76
C PRO A 75 5.30 8.23 -11.92
N LEU A 76 4.44 7.50 -11.22
CA LEU A 76 3.45 8.13 -10.35
C LEU A 76 4.11 9.02 -9.28
N GLY A 77 5.36 8.70 -8.91
CA GLY A 77 6.18 9.49 -8.00
C GLY A 77 6.47 10.91 -8.47
N ASP A 78 6.45 11.18 -9.79
CA ASP A 78 6.71 12.51 -10.36
C ASP A 78 5.52 13.46 -10.23
N ILE A 79 4.36 12.96 -9.80
CA ILE A 79 3.13 13.75 -9.57
C ILE A 79 2.94 13.88 -8.07
N LEU A 80 2.73 15.12 -7.61
CA LEU A 80 2.46 15.43 -6.21
C LEU A 80 1.28 16.40 -6.10
N LEU A 81 0.30 16.00 -5.30
CA LEU A 81 -0.80 16.83 -4.85
C LEU A 81 -0.57 17.23 -3.39
N PHE A 82 -0.68 18.52 -3.07
CA PHE A 82 -0.54 19.01 -1.71
C PHE A 82 -1.55 20.13 -1.44
N GLY A 83 -1.83 20.37 -0.16
CA GLY A 83 -2.80 21.36 0.29
C GLY A 83 -3.57 20.86 1.52
N ASN A 84 -4.48 21.69 2.02
CA ASN A 84 -5.24 21.38 3.22
C ASN A 84 -6.18 20.18 3.01
N THR A 85 -5.93 19.10 3.75
CA THR A 85 -6.62 17.81 3.66
C THR A 85 -8.13 17.92 3.90
N GLU A 86 -8.55 18.70 4.89
CA GLU A 86 -9.95 18.84 5.29
C GLU A 86 -10.80 19.46 4.18
N ARG A 87 -10.19 20.31 3.35
CA ARG A 87 -10.88 21.06 2.30
C ARG A 87 -10.74 20.42 0.93
N LEU A 88 -9.76 19.54 0.70
CA LEU A 88 -9.49 18.97 -0.62
C LEU A 88 -10.47 17.87 -1.03
N LYS A 89 -11.29 17.32 -0.12
CA LYS A 89 -12.28 16.25 -0.40
C LYS A 89 -11.71 15.19 -1.34
N LEU A 90 -10.63 14.55 -0.93
CA LEU A 90 -9.92 13.57 -1.74
C LEU A 90 -10.83 12.40 -2.09
N ASN A 91 -10.80 11.97 -3.35
CA ASN A 91 -11.32 10.68 -3.74
C ASN A 91 -10.20 9.63 -3.64
N ALA A 92 -10.56 8.36 -3.53
CA ALA A 92 -9.59 7.26 -3.45
C ALA A 92 -8.62 7.23 -4.65
N GLU A 93 -9.06 7.77 -5.80
CA GLU A 93 -8.25 7.82 -7.00
C GLU A 93 -7.00 8.69 -6.84
N VAL A 94 -7.09 9.89 -6.24
CA VAL A 94 -5.97 10.84 -6.14
C VAL A 94 -5.20 10.75 -4.82
N GLU A 95 -5.62 9.88 -3.90
CA GLU A 95 -4.97 9.70 -2.60
C GLU A 95 -3.50 9.27 -2.75
N GLU A 96 -3.20 8.40 -3.72
CA GLU A 96 -1.85 7.88 -4.00
C GLU A 96 -0.83 8.97 -4.39
N ILE A 97 -1.30 10.11 -4.90
CA ILE A 97 -0.45 11.26 -5.26
C ILE A 97 -0.47 12.35 -4.20
N TYR A 98 -1.25 12.19 -3.13
CA TYR A 98 -1.34 13.17 -2.06
C TYR A 98 -0.13 13.09 -1.12
N LEU A 99 0.45 14.26 -0.80
CA LEU A 99 1.68 14.36 -0.03
C LEU A 99 1.55 13.72 1.36
N ASP A 100 0.52 14.07 2.13
CA ASP A 100 0.40 13.58 3.51
C ASP A 100 0.14 12.08 3.56
N TYR A 101 -0.59 11.55 2.57
CA TYR A 101 -0.77 10.12 2.41
C TYR A 101 0.58 9.41 2.18
N ARG A 102 1.42 9.96 1.29
CA ARG A 102 2.77 9.42 1.04
C ARG A 102 3.66 9.51 2.26
N ILE A 103 3.61 10.62 3.00
CA ILE A 103 4.35 10.77 4.26
C ILE A 103 3.95 9.69 5.27
N LYS A 104 2.64 9.45 5.45
CA LYS A 104 2.15 8.39 6.33
C LYS A 104 2.67 7.02 5.91
N LYS A 105 2.64 6.70 4.61
CA LYS A 105 3.20 5.44 4.09
C LYS A 105 4.70 5.33 4.29
N LEU A 106 5.44 6.41 4.08
CA LEU A 106 6.88 6.44 4.37
C LEU A 106 7.17 6.22 5.85
N GLN A 107 6.39 6.80 6.76
CA GLN A 107 6.53 6.56 8.20
C GLN A 107 6.35 5.07 8.55
N GLU A 108 5.36 4.39 7.96
CA GLU A 108 5.18 2.93 8.10
C GLU A 108 6.44 2.19 7.60
N CYS A 109 7.00 2.58 6.45
CA CYS A 109 8.22 1.99 5.89
C CYS A 109 9.48 2.24 6.74
N PHE A 110 9.51 3.27 7.58
CA PHE A 110 10.65 3.59 8.45
C PHE A 110 10.49 3.09 9.88
N GLY A 111 9.45 2.30 10.19
CA GLY A 111 9.25 1.67 11.49
C GLY A 111 10.46 0.83 11.93
N GLN A 112 10.83 0.90 13.22
CA GLN A 112 12.04 0.22 13.72
C GLN A 112 11.96 -1.31 13.64
N LEU A 113 10.78 -1.88 13.91
CA LEU A 113 10.56 -3.34 13.98
C LEU A 113 9.70 -3.89 12.84
N THR A 114 9.03 -3.01 12.09
CA THR A 114 8.11 -3.38 11.00
C THR A 114 8.43 -2.67 9.70
N GLY A 115 9.38 -1.73 9.72
CA GLY A 115 9.78 -0.98 8.54
C GLY A 115 10.69 -1.79 7.63
N TRP A 116 10.89 -1.26 6.43
CA TRP A 116 11.63 -1.88 5.35
C TRP A 116 13.00 -2.37 5.84
N ARG A 117 13.80 -1.53 6.50
CA ARG A 117 15.15 -1.93 6.94
C ARG A 117 15.13 -3.21 7.78
N HIS A 118 14.25 -3.29 8.76
CA HIS A 118 14.11 -4.49 9.59
C HIS A 118 13.67 -5.70 8.77
N CYS A 119 12.64 -5.55 7.94
CA CYS A 119 12.14 -6.64 7.10
C CYS A 119 13.20 -7.15 6.12
N PHE A 120 13.98 -6.25 5.52
CA PHE A 120 15.06 -6.63 4.61
C PHE A 120 16.21 -7.32 5.32
N THR A 121 16.62 -6.83 6.50
CA THR A 121 17.64 -7.51 7.31
C THR A 121 17.15 -8.90 7.70
N SER A 122 15.95 -9.03 8.26
CA SER A 122 15.38 -10.33 8.63
C SER A 122 15.25 -11.29 7.44
N MET A 123 14.86 -10.78 6.26
CA MET A 123 14.80 -11.58 5.04
C MET A 123 16.19 -12.00 4.57
N SER A 124 17.19 -11.12 4.67
CA SER A 124 18.59 -11.44 4.36
C SER A 124 19.11 -12.54 5.29
N ASP A 125 18.93 -12.37 6.60
CA ASP A 125 19.36 -13.35 7.62
C ASP A 125 18.69 -14.71 7.38
N PHE A 126 17.39 -14.72 7.05
CA PHE A 126 16.66 -15.94 6.71
C PHE A 126 17.20 -16.62 5.45
N LEU A 127 17.56 -15.85 4.42
CA LEU A 127 18.09 -16.41 3.17
C LEU A 127 19.53 -16.94 3.34
N GLU A 128 20.34 -16.27 4.16
CA GLU A 128 21.71 -16.68 4.46
C GLU A 128 21.75 -17.96 5.32
N ASP A 129 20.86 -18.06 6.31
CA ASP A 129 20.79 -19.20 7.25
C ASP A 129 19.59 -20.14 6.96
N CYS A 130 19.15 -20.20 5.69
CA CYS A 130 17.89 -20.83 5.33
C CYS A 130 17.77 -22.30 5.75
N VAL A 131 18.89 -23.05 5.74
CA VAL A 131 18.93 -24.46 6.14
C VAL A 131 18.70 -24.62 7.64
N SER A 132 19.39 -23.84 8.48
CA SER A 132 19.22 -23.92 9.94
C SER A 132 17.84 -23.43 10.36
N GLN A 133 17.33 -22.36 9.73
CA GLN A 133 15.97 -21.86 9.96
C GLN A 133 14.92 -22.92 9.61
N TYR A 134 15.12 -23.67 8.53
CA TYR A 134 14.25 -24.78 8.16
C TYR A 134 14.29 -25.94 9.18
N HIS A 135 15.47 -26.27 9.72
CA HIS A 135 15.59 -27.28 10.78
C HIS A 135 14.88 -26.83 12.08
N ILE A 136 15.07 -25.58 12.50
CA ILE A 136 14.37 -25.00 13.66
C ILE A 136 12.85 -25.06 13.45
N PHE A 137 12.38 -24.74 12.24
CA PHE A 137 10.96 -24.86 11.89
C PHE A 137 10.45 -26.31 12.03
N LEU A 138 11.19 -27.29 11.52
CA LEU A 138 10.83 -28.71 11.64
C LEU A 138 10.78 -29.17 13.10
N GLU A 139 11.75 -28.79 13.92
CA GLU A 139 11.77 -29.09 15.35
C GLU A 139 10.56 -28.47 16.06
N ASN A 140 10.25 -27.21 15.80
CA ASN A 140 9.09 -26.53 16.37
C ASN A 140 7.76 -27.19 15.99
N GLU A 141 7.61 -27.66 14.73
CA GLU A 141 6.42 -28.40 14.30
C GLU A 141 6.29 -29.76 14.98
N LEU A 142 7.40 -30.46 15.21
CA LEU A 142 7.40 -31.73 15.96
C LEU A 142 7.01 -31.50 17.43
N MET A 143 7.50 -30.43 18.06
CA MET A 143 7.16 -30.07 19.43
C MET A 143 5.67 -29.75 19.58
N LYS A 144 5.10 -28.94 18.67
CA LYS A 144 3.65 -28.65 18.65
C LYS A 144 2.79 -29.90 18.50
N LYS A 145 3.24 -30.90 17.72
CA LYS A 145 2.51 -32.17 17.57
C LYS A 145 2.52 -32.98 18.87
N ARG A 146 3.63 -33.00 19.60
CA ARG A 146 3.72 -33.67 20.92
C ARG A 146 2.84 -32.97 21.96
N GLU A 147 2.83 -31.65 21.99
CA GLU A 147 1.98 -30.89 22.92
C GLU A 147 0.49 -31.16 22.67
N LYS A 148 0.04 -31.19 21.41
CA LYS A 148 -1.34 -31.56 21.07
C LYS A 148 -1.69 -33.00 21.42
N HIS A 149 -0.75 -33.93 21.28
CA HIS A 149 -0.95 -35.32 21.69
C HIS A 149 -1.15 -35.42 23.21
N ASN A 150 -0.26 -34.79 23.98
CA ASN A 150 -0.34 -34.76 25.43
C ASN A 150 -1.64 -34.08 25.92
N GLU A 151 -2.07 -32.97 25.30
CA GLU A 151 -3.35 -32.34 25.64
C GLU A 151 -4.57 -33.22 25.33
N ASN A 152 -4.50 -34.05 24.29
CA ASN A 152 -5.57 -34.99 23.96
C ASN A 152 -5.58 -36.19 24.92
N GLU A 153 -4.42 -36.73 25.29
CA GLU A 153 -4.29 -37.80 26.29
C GLU A 153 -4.81 -37.35 27.66
N ILE A 154 -4.47 -36.13 28.10
CA ILE A 154 -4.96 -35.57 29.37
C ILE A 154 -6.50 -35.43 29.35
N LYS A 155 -7.09 -35.02 28.21
CA LYS A 155 -8.55 -34.92 28.06
C LYS A 155 -9.24 -36.29 28.02
N GLU A 156 -8.61 -37.29 27.40
CA GLU A 156 -9.11 -38.67 27.39
C GLU A 156 -9.06 -39.30 28.79
N GLU A 157 -7.97 -39.12 29.55
CA GLU A 157 -7.86 -39.58 30.94
C GLU A 157 -8.89 -38.92 31.86
N GLU A 158 -9.13 -37.61 31.75
CA GLU A 158 -10.17 -36.91 32.52
C GLU A 158 -11.59 -37.41 32.18
N SER A 159 -11.86 -37.74 30.92
CA SER A 159 -13.15 -38.29 30.50
C SER A 159 -13.38 -39.72 31.00
N THR A 160 -12.32 -40.53 31.04
CA THR A 160 -12.34 -41.92 31.50
C THR A 160 -12.53 -41.99 33.02
N ASN A 161 -11.85 -41.11 33.76
CA ASN A 161 -11.98 -41.00 35.22
C ASN A 161 -13.38 -40.54 35.67
N ARG A 162 -14.08 -39.70 34.87
CA ARG A 162 -15.48 -39.33 35.17
C ARG A 162 -16.47 -40.48 35.00
N THR A 163 -16.23 -41.39 34.06
CA THR A 163 -17.10 -42.56 33.85
C THR A 163 -16.95 -43.64 34.92
N ASP A 164 -15.78 -43.76 35.56
CA ASP A 164 -15.52 -44.78 36.58
C ASP A 164 -16.13 -44.41 37.95
N TRP A 165 -16.15 -43.11 38.31
CA TRP A 165 -16.78 -42.66 39.56
C TRP A 165 -18.29 -42.87 39.61
N SER A 166 -18.95 -43.01 38.44
CA SER A 166 -20.38 -43.26 38.35
C SER A 166 -20.75 -44.75 38.49
N LYS A 167 -19.78 -45.69 38.50
CA LYS A 167 -20.04 -47.14 38.57
C LYS A 167 -19.79 -47.77 39.95
N GLY A 168 -19.15 -47.07 40.89
CA GLY A 168 -18.76 -47.62 42.21
C GLY A 168 -19.77 -47.52 43.36
N GLY A 169 -20.99 -47.02 43.12
CA GLY A 169 -21.91 -46.62 44.19
C GLY A 169 -23.12 -47.51 44.46
N LYS A 170 -23.01 -48.85 44.41
CA LYS A 170 -24.06 -49.76 44.93
C LYS A 170 -23.50 -51.07 45.48
N GLN A 171 -23.30 -51.16 46.79
CA GLN A 171 -23.28 -52.44 47.53
C GLN A 171 -23.74 -52.16 48.98
N VAL A 172 -25.04 -52.32 49.26
CA VAL A 172 -25.66 -53.46 49.98
C VAL A 172 -25.02 -53.72 51.35
N ILE A 173 -25.72 -53.35 52.41
CA ILE A 173 -25.63 -54.04 53.70
C ILE A 173 -27.07 -54.25 54.20
N SER A 174 -27.34 -55.51 54.52
CA SER A 174 -28.60 -56.08 55.00
C SER A 174 -28.87 -55.78 56.47
#